data_AF-A0A453HTM2-F1
#
_entry.id   AF-A0A453HTM2-F1
#
_cell.length_a   1.000
_cell.length_b   1.000
_cell.length_c   1.000
_cell.angle_alpha   90.00
_cell.angle_beta   90.00
_cell.angle_gamma   90.00
#
_symmetry.space_group_name_H-M   'P 1'
#
loop_
_entity.id
_entity.type
_entity.pdbx_description
1 polymer ?
#
loop_
_entity_poly.entity_id
_entity_poly.type
_entity_poly.pdbx_seq_one_letter_code
_entity_poly.pdbx_strand_id
1 'polypeptide(L)'
;MASGVVEQGFAALVAMVQAWDSPAPDENKEHEKSAWQLGQTAIAQTFSTVLQKAWLLPVEQMEPTLDSALPPPSCVNDASVLLEFILRSITSMEEITHMKVFELVVIWADIIAYWDSWEEEEDQGVFNAIKEAVSFHQRFDSSGFFLKMLPSQSANGSQSSVISRVSSFVTRAIAAYPSATWRACSCIHTLLHAPDFSLGAEDTRMTLAVTFGEATFSYFKGVSDSPAGIWKPLLLAISSCYICYPDAIQQVLCKDDGNGYTAWASALAQVSSSSFTPGLSSESEIKLAILTLATVIERLLALSMGGTKVLQDCYISLMESCIHLKDVQEDG
;
A
#
# COMPACT_ATOMS: atom_id res chain seq x y z
N MET A 1 -28.30 -11.24 -14.89
CA MET A 1 -28.36 -12.66 -14.49
C MET A 1 -26.98 -13.33 -14.53
N ALA A 2 -26.09 -12.99 -15.47
CA ALA A 2 -24.73 -13.54 -15.52
C ALA A 2 -23.75 -12.97 -14.48
N SER A 3 -23.85 -11.68 -14.10
CA SER A 3 -22.92 -11.07 -13.11
C SER A 3 -23.01 -11.74 -11.73
N GLY A 4 -24.22 -11.98 -11.22
CA GLY A 4 -24.41 -12.61 -9.91
C GLY A 4 -23.89 -14.05 -9.80
N VAL A 5 -23.79 -14.78 -10.92
CA VAL A 5 -23.20 -16.12 -10.92
C VAL A 5 -21.68 -16.04 -10.86
N VAL A 6 -21.07 -15.05 -11.51
CA VAL A 6 -19.62 -14.81 -11.47
C VAL A 6 -19.20 -14.34 -10.06
N GLU A 7 -19.93 -13.39 -9.48
CA GLU A 7 -19.70 -12.89 -8.12
C GLU A 7 -19.77 -14.01 -7.08
N GLN A 8 -20.80 -14.85 -7.13
CA GLN A 8 -20.92 -16.01 -6.24
C GLN A 8 -19.79 -17.02 -6.43
N GLY A 9 -19.30 -17.18 -7.66
CA GLY A 9 -18.15 -18.02 -7.96
C GLY A 9 -16.87 -17.52 -7.28
N PHE A 10 -16.57 -16.23 -7.40
CA PHE A 10 -15.42 -15.60 -6.73
C PHE A 10 -15.54 -15.65 -5.21
N ALA A 11 -16.72 -15.33 -4.65
CA ALA A 11 -16.96 -15.43 -3.21
C ALA A 11 -16.76 -16.85 -2.67
N ALA A 12 -17.14 -17.88 -3.42
CA ALA A 12 -16.90 -19.28 -3.05
C ALA A 12 -15.40 -19.62 -3.04
N LEU A 13 -14.62 -19.11 -3.99
CA LEU A 13 -13.16 -19.29 -4.01
C LEU A 13 -12.48 -18.54 -2.85
N VAL A 14 -12.98 -17.36 -2.47
CA VAL A 14 -12.51 -16.63 -1.28
C VAL A 14 -12.82 -17.41 0.00
N ALA A 15 -14.00 -18.04 0.11
CA ALA A 15 -14.30 -18.91 1.25
C ALA A 15 -13.34 -20.11 1.34
N MET A 16 -12.87 -20.64 0.19
CA MET A 16 -11.84 -21.68 0.17
C MET A 16 -10.49 -21.16 0.69
N VAL A 17 -10.09 -19.93 0.32
CA VAL A 17 -8.90 -19.26 0.88
C VAL A 17 -9.00 -19.18 2.39
N GLN A 18 -10.12 -18.64 2.90
CA GLN A 18 -10.33 -18.46 4.34
C GLN A 18 -10.33 -19.78 5.11
N ALA A 19 -10.88 -20.85 4.52
CA ALA A 19 -10.81 -22.19 5.10
C ALA A 19 -9.38 -22.75 5.14
N TRP A 20 -8.53 -22.35 4.18
CA TRP A 20 -7.13 -22.74 4.11
C TRP A 20 -6.18 -21.82 4.89
N ASP A 21 -6.63 -20.65 5.35
CA ASP A 21 -5.83 -19.72 6.18
C ASP A 21 -5.66 -20.19 7.64
N SER A 22 -6.03 -21.43 7.96
CA SER A 22 -5.71 -22.06 9.24
C SER A 22 -4.18 -22.07 9.47
N PRO A 23 -3.70 -21.84 10.70
CA PRO A 23 -2.26 -21.83 10.98
C PRO A 23 -1.62 -23.15 10.52
N ALA A 24 -0.42 -23.04 9.92
CA ALA A 24 0.32 -24.20 9.45
C ALA A 24 0.52 -25.22 10.58
N PRO A 25 0.51 -26.52 10.29
CA PRO A 25 0.79 -27.56 11.29
C PRO A 25 2.16 -27.33 11.95
N ASP A 26 2.25 -27.68 13.23
CA ASP A 26 3.49 -27.54 14.03
C ASP A 26 4.72 -28.14 13.30
N GLU A 27 5.87 -27.47 13.40
CA GLU A 27 7.08 -27.84 12.65
C GLU A 27 7.56 -29.26 12.96
N ASN A 28 7.20 -29.76 14.14
CA ASN A 28 7.48 -31.13 14.59
C ASN A 28 6.73 -32.20 13.80
N LYS A 29 5.85 -31.82 12.85
CA LYS A 29 5.03 -32.72 12.04
C LYS A 29 5.30 -32.56 10.54
N GLU A 30 6.49 -32.96 10.10
CA GLU A 30 6.96 -32.82 8.70
C GLU A 30 5.97 -33.36 7.65
N HIS A 31 5.31 -34.50 7.90
CA HIS A 31 4.33 -35.08 6.97
C HIS A 31 3.05 -34.23 6.84
N GLU A 32 2.54 -33.67 7.95
CA GLU A 32 1.38 -32.78 7.92
C GLU A 32 1.73 -31.45 7.23
N LYS A 33 2.93 -30.92 7.48
CA LYS A 33 3.46 -29.71 6.83
C LYS A 33 3.62 -29.89 5.32
N SER A 34 4.16 -31.01 4.87
CA SER A 34 4.32 -31.31 3.44
C SER A 34 2.97 -31.45 2.74
N ALA A 35 2.01 -32.17 3.33
CA ALA A 35 0.65 -32.29 2.78
C ALA A 35 -0.07 -30.94 2.71
N TRP A 36 0.10 -30.10 3.75
CA TRP A 36 -0.43 -28.75 3.80
C TRP A 36 0.14 -27.85 2.69
N GLN A 37 1.45 -27.87 2.48
CA GLN A 37 2.13 -27.15 1.41
C GLN A 37 1.67 -27.61 0.02
N LEU A 38 1.58 -28.92 -0.20
CA LEU A 38 1.09 -29.49 -1.46
C LEU A 38 -0.35 -29.02 -1.77
N GLY A 39 -1.22 -29.01 -0.76
CA GLY A 39 -2.59 -28.51 -0.91
C GLY A 39 -2.63 -27.01 -1.22
N GLN A 40 -1.80 -26.22 -0.54
CA GLN A 40 -1.67 -24.78 -0.81
C GLN A 40 -1.25 -24.51 -2.26
N THR A 41 -0.22 -25.21 -2.75
CA THR A 41 0.25 -25.09 -4.14
C THR A 41 -0.84 -25.49 -5.13
N ALA A 42 -1.56 -26.59 -4.89
CA ALA A 42 -2.64 -27.03 -5.77
C ALA A 42 -3.80 -26.02 -5.85
N ILE A 43 -4.16 -25.41 -4.72
CA ILE A 43 -5.17 -24.35 -4.66
C ILE A 43 -4.68 -23.12 -5.44
N ALA A 44 -3.44 -22.69 -5.22
CA ALA A 44 -2.85 -21.56 -5.94
C ALA A 44 -2.79 -21.79 -7.45
N GLN A 45 -2.44 -23.00 -7.90
CA GLN A 45 -2.47 -23.37 -9.33
C GLN A 45 -3.88 -23.26 -9.91
N THR A 46 -4.89 -23.68 -9.13
CA THR A 46 -6.30 -23.59 -9.55
C THR A 46 -6.73 -22.13 -9.68
N PHE A 47 -6.45 -21.30 -8.67
CA PHE A 47 -6.76 -19.88 -8.72
C PHE A 47 -6.03 -19.17 -9.84
N SER A 48 -4.75 -19.45 -10.04
CA SER A 48 -3.97 -18.92 -11.17
C SER A 48 -4.64 -19.28 -12.49
N THR A 49 -5.04 -20.53 -12.69
CA THR A 49 -5.74 -20.96 -13.91
C THR A 49 -7.05 -20.18 -14.12
N VAL A 50 -7.83 -19.95 -13.06
CA VAL A 50 -9.07 -19.16 -13.13
C VAL A 50 -8.77 -17.71 -13.51
N LEU A 51 -7.83 -17.06 -12.83
CA LEU A 51 -7.46 -15.67 -13.11
C LEU A 51 -6.85 -15.51 -14.50
N GLN A 52 -6.00 -16.43 -14.95
CA GLN A 52 -5.45 -16.43 -16.30
C GLN A 52 -6.58 -16.52 -17.35
N LYS A 53 -7.59 -17.37 -17.12
CA LYS A 53 -8.74 -17.45 -18.02
C LYS A 53 -9.62 -16.20 -17.99
N ALA A 54 -9.78 -15.60 -16.82
CA ALA A 54 -10.58 -14.38 -16.66
C ALA A 54 -9.88 -13.14 -17.24
N TRP A 55 -8.55 -13.07 -17.16
CA TRP A 55 -7.79 -11.85 -17.43
C TRP A 55 -6.94 -11.91 -18.70
N LEU A 56 -6.33 -13.06 -19.04
CA LEU A 56 -5.40 -13.17 -20.17
C LEU A 56 -6.09 -13.61 -21.46
N LEU A 57 -7.01 -14.58 -21.40
CA LEU A 57 -7.68 -15.08 -22.61
C LEU A 57 -8.47 -14.01 -23.40
N PRO A 58 -9.19 -13.07 -22.76
CA PRO A 58 -9.88 -12.03 -23.49
C PRO A 58 -8.94 -11.04 -24.19
N VAL A 59 -7.70 -10.90 -23.70
CA VAL A 59 -6.65 -10.03 -24.26
C VAL A 59 -5.97 -10.67 -25.47
N GLU A 60 -5.87 -12.00 -25.51
CA GLU A 60 -5.21 -12.73 -26.60
C GLU A 60 -6.10 -12.96 -27.85
N GLN A 61 -7.43 -12.80 -27.75
CA GLN A 61 -8.38 -13.31 -28.77
C GLN A 61 -9.22 -12.28 -29.57
N MET A 62 -9.18 -10.95 -29.34
CA MET A 62 -10.14 -10.04 -30.02
C MET A 62 -9.61 -8.69 -30.55
N GLU A 63 -10.14 -8.35 -31.73
CA GLU A 63 -10.09 -7.05 -32.42
C GLU A 63 -10.66 -5.90 -31.57
N PRO A 64 -10.24 -4.64 -31.82
CA PRO A 64 -10.51 -3.50 -30.97
C PRO A 64 -11.93 -2.94 -31.19
N THR A 65 -12.95 -3.57 -30.61
CA THR A 65 -14.27 -2.92 -30.49
C THR A 65 -14.95 -3.22 -29.16
N LEU A 66 -15.25 -2.13 -28.45
CA LEU A 66 -16.15 -1.87 -27.32
C LEU A 66 -16.33 -2.95 -26.23
N ASP A 67 -16.08 -2.50 -25.00
CA ASP A 67 -16.30 -3.16 -23.70
C ASP A 67 -15.36 -4.34 -23.42
N SER A 68 -14.13 -3.98 -23.01
CA SER A 68 -13.11 -4.92 -22.54
C SER A 68 -13.67 -5.85 -21.48
N ALA A 69 -13.47 -7.15 -21.65
CA ALA A 69 -13.79 -8.22 -20.71
C ALA A 69 -12.86 -8.21 -19.48
N LEU A 70 -12.81 -7.08 -18.77
CA LEU A 70 -12.31 -7.02 -17.41
C LEU A 70 -13.36 -7.70 -16.50
N PRO A 71 -12.95 -8.28 -15.36
CA PRO A 71 -13.92 -8.80 -14.40
C PRO A 71 -14.90 -7.69 -14.01
N PRO A 72 -16.18 -8.02 -13.71
CA PRO A 72 -17.10 -7.05 -13.14
C PRO A 72 -16.42 -6.30 -11.98
N PRO A 73 -16.61 -4.98 -11.84
CA PRO A 73 -15.99 -4.19 -10.77
C PRO A 73 -16.22 -4.78 -9.36
N SER A 74 -17.36 -5.43 -9.14
CA SER A 74 -17.73 -6.14 -7.91
C SER A 74 -16.83 -7.34 -7.57
N CYS A 75 -16.09 -7.90 -8.53
CA CYS A 75 -15.21 -9.04 -8.29
C CYS A 75 -13.75 -8.64 -8.06
N VAL A 76 -13.40 -7.35 -8.14
CA VAL A 76 -12.00 -6.88 -8.05
C VAL A 76 -11.39 -7.21 -6.68
N ASN A 77 -12.16 -7.07 -5.62
CA ASN A 77 -11.73 -7.45 -4.27
C ASN A 77 -11.41 -8.94 -4.15
N ASP A 78 -12.38 -9.78 -4.50
CA ASP A 78 -12.23 -11.23 -4.38
C ASP A 78 -11.10 -11.74 -5.25
N ALA A 79 -10.99 -11.24 -6.48
CA ALA A 79 -9.89 -11.59 -7.36
C ALA A 79 -8.52 -11.13 -6.80
N SER A 80 -8.48 -10.02 -6.05
CA SER A 80 -7.29 -9.58 -5.33
C SER A 80 -6.94 -10.51 -4.17
N VAL A 81 -7.94 -11.03 -3.43
CA VAL A 81 -7.71 -12.06 -2.39
C VAL A 81 -7.12 -13.34 -3.00
N LEU A 82 -7.63 -13.77 -4.16
CA LEU A 82 -7.05 -14.91 -4.86
C LEU A 82 -5.60 -14.64 -5.32
N LEU A 83 -5.32 -13.45 -5.84
CA LEU A 83 -3.98 -13.05 -6.24
C LEU A 83 -3.01 -12.99 -5.05
N GLU A 84 -3.43 -12.40 -3.93
CA GLU A 84 -2.69 -12.41 -2.67
C GLU A 84 -2.30 -13.83 -2.27
N PHE A 85 -3.27 -14.77 -2.29
CA PHE A 85 -3.01 -16.16 -1.96
C PHE A 85 -1.97 -16.79 -2.90
N ILE A 86 -2.09 -16.56 -4.22
CA ILE A 86 -1.13 -17.05 -5.21
C ILE A 86 0.26 -16.51 -4.89
N LEU A 87 0.41 -15.19 -4.74
CA LEU A 87 1.69 -14.53 -4.49
C LEU A 87 2.37 -15.05 -3.21
N ARG A 88 1.60 -15.24 -2.15
CA ARG A 88 2.10 -15.77 -0.87
C ARG A 88 2.54 -17.24 -0.98
N SER A 89 1.86 -18.04 -1.81
CA SER A 89 2.12 -19.48 -1.97
C SER A 89 3.39 -19.81 -2.76
N ILE A 90 3.93 -18.86 -3.53
CA ILE A 90 5.08 -19.09 -4.40
C ILE A 90 6.35 -19.28 -3.59
N THR A 91 7.11 -20.31 -3.96
CA THR A 91 8.39 -20.65 -3.35
C THR A 91 9.55 -20.69 -4.36
N SER A 92 9.25 -20.72 -5.66
CA SER A 92 10.27 -20.86 -6.72
C SER A 92 9.95 -20.08 -8.01
N MET A 93 10.98 -19.81 -8.82
CA MET A 93 10.84 -19.15 -10.13
C MET A 93 10.11 -20.02 -11.18
N GLU A 94 10.15 -21.35 -11.02
CA GLU A 94 9.45 -22.29 -11.88
C GLU A 94 7.92 -22.14 -11.74
N GLU A 95 7.45 -22.02 -10.49
CA GLU A 95 6.04 -21.76 -10.18
C GLU A 95 5.57 -20.41 -10.76
N ILE A 96 6.39 -19.36 -10.65
CA ILE A 96 6.11 -18.02 -11.21
C ILE A 96 5.85 -18.11 -12.71
N THR A 97 6.72 -18.83 -13.41
CA THR A 97 6.62 -19.00 -14.87
C THR A 97 5.41 -19.84 -15.25
N HIS A 98 5.18 -20.95 -14.56
CA HIS A 98 4.05 -21.84 -14.81
C HIS A 98 2.70 -21.16 -14.56
N MET A 99 2.59 -20.38 -13.49
CA MET A 99 1.38 -19.68 -13.09
C MET A 99 1.23 -18.29 -13.74
N LYS A 100 2.16 -17.87 -14.62
CA LYS A 100 2.17 -16.55 -15.28
C LYS A 100 1.95 -15.38 -14.31
N VAL A 101 2.63 -15.43 -13.17
CA VAL A 101 2.33 -14.54 -12.03
C VAL A 101 2.63 -13.08 -12.37
N PHE A 102 3.70 -12.82 -13.11
CA PHE A 102 4.03 -11.48 -13.57
C PHE A 102 2.92 -10.88 -14.44
N GLU A 103 2.41 -11.65 -15.40
CA GLU A 103 1.33 -11.24 -16.29
C GLU A 103 0.03 -10.98 -15.51
N LEU A 104 -0.29 -11.83 -14.53
CA LEU A 104 -1.43 -11.63 -13.65
C LEU A 104 -1.32 -10.33 -12.84
N VAL A 105 -0.15 -10.04 -12.26
CA VAL A 105 0.10 -8.80 -11.50
C VAL A 105 -0.04 -7.56 -12.39
N VAL A 106 0.39 -7.62 -13.65
CA VAL A 106 0.29 -6.49 -14.58
C VAL A 106 -1.15 -6.15 -14.91
N ILE A 107 -1.95 -7.17 -15.22
CA ILE A 107 -3.37 -6.95 -15.53
C ILE A 107 -4.12 -6.52 -14.29
N TRP A 108 -3.87 -7.14 -13.14
CA TRP A 108 -4.44 -6.71 -11.87
C TRP A 108 -4.11 -5.25 -11.55
N ALA A 109 -2.87 -4.81 -11.76
CA ALA A 109 -2.47 -3.43 -11.56
C ALA A 109 -3.21 -2.47 -12.50
N ASP A 110 -3.41 -2.86 -13.77
CA ASP A 110 -4.27 -2.10 -14.71
C ASP A 110 -5.72 -2.04 -14.21
N ILE A 111 -6.31 -3.16 -13.78
CA ILE A 111 -7.69 -3.23 -13.28
C ILE A 111 -7.89 -2.25 -12.12
N ILE A 112 -7.05 -2.30 -11.08
CA ILE A 112 -7.22 -1.44 -9.91
C ILE A 112 -6.92 0.03 -10.22
N ALA A 113 -6.05 0.32 -11.20
CA ALA A 113 -5.76 1.70 -11.59
C ALA A 113 -7.00 2.43 -12.11
N TYR A 114 -7.91 1.71 -12.77
CA TYR A 114 -9.19 2.24 -13.28
C TYR A 114 -10.40 1.95 -12.39
N TRP A 115 -10.22 1.17 -11.34
CA TRP A 115 -11.30 0.82 -10.44
C TRP A 115 -11.74 2.04 -9.59
N ASP A 116 -13.02 2.37 -9.64
CA ASP A 116 -13.64 3.55 -9.01
C ASP A 116 -14.87 3.23 -8.15
N SER A 117 -15.18 1.95 -7.97
CA SER A 117 -16.33 1.46 -7.18
C SER A 117 -15.96 1.30 -5.70
N TRP A 118 -15.67 2.43 -5.04
CA TRP A 118 -15.27 2.46 -3.62
C TRP A 118 -16.47 2.19 -2.70
N GLU A 119 -16.57 0.99 -2.15
CA GLU A 119 -17.61 0.63 -1.17
C GLU A 119 -16.96 0.11 0.13
N GLU A 120 -17.53 0.46 1.30
CA GLU A 120 -16.92 0.32 2.65
C GLU A 120 -16.58 -1.13 3.07
N GLU A 121 -17.00 -2.15 2.31
CA GLU A 121 -16.78 -3.57 2.61
C GLU A 121 -15.97 -4.35 1.53
N GLU A 122 -15.59 -3.72 0.40
CA GLU A 122 -15.12 -4.45 -0.80
C GLU A 122 -13.74 -4.02 -1.35
N ASP A 123 -12.77 -3.65 -0.53
CA ASP A 123 -11.41 -3.28 -1.02
C ASP A 123 -10.26 -3.77 -0.13
N GLN A 124 -10.55 -4.48 0.97
CA GLN A 124 -9.52 -5.01 1.87
C GLN A 124 -8.56 -5.96 1.13
N GLY A 125 -9.11 -6.83 0.28
CA GLY A 125 -8.35 -7.76 -0.53
C GLY A 125 -7.40 -7.05 -1.48
N VAL A 126 -7.80 -5.89 -2.02
CA VAL A 126 -6.96 -5.08 -2.89
C VAL A 126 -5.73 -4.56 -2.13
N PHE A 127 -5.92 -3.98 -0.94
CA PHE A 127 -4.80 -3.47 -0.15
C PHE A 127 -3.87 -4.56 0.37
N ASN A 128 -4.40 -5.73 0.74
CA ASN A 128 -3.58 -6.87 1.13
C ASN A 128 -2.77 -7.40 -0.06
N ALA A 129 -3.40 -7.54 -1.23
CA ALA A 129 -2.71 -7.91 -2.46
C ALA A 129 -1.61 -6.91 -2.84
N ILE A 130 -1.78 -5.60 -2.61
CA ILE A 130 -0.70 -4.60 -2.77
C ILE A 130 0.50 -4.94 -1.89
N LYS A 131 0.28 -5.17 -0.59
CA LYS A 131 1.36 -5.49 0.35
C LYS A 131 2.07 -6.79 -0.03
N GLU A 132 1.31 -7.81 -0.40
CA GLU A 132 1.85 -9.10 -0.80
C GLU A 132 2.57 -9.03 -2.15
N ALA A 133 2.08 -8.27 -3.13
CA ALA A 133 2.75 -8.09 -4.42
C ALA A 133 4.10 -7.38 -4.26
N VAL A 134 4.19 -6.46 -3.32
CA VAL A 134 5.46 -5.82 -2.95
C VAL A 134 6.40 -6.79 -2.22
N SER A 135 5.90 -7.62 -1.29
CA SER A 135 6.70 -8.67 -0.65
C SER A 135 7.19 -9.70 -1.67
N PHE A 136 6.34 -10.11 -2.60
CA PHE A 136 6.67 -10.99 -3.72
C PHE A 136 7.78 -10.41 -4.59
N HIS A 137 7.71 -9.12 -4.92
CA HIS A 137 8.78 -8.42 -5.64
C HIS A 137 10.12 -8.53 -4.90
N GLN A 138 10.15 -8.28 -3.58
CA GLN A 138 11.37 -8.41 -2.78
C GLN A 138 11.94 -9.84 -2.78
N ARG A 139 11.06 -10.85 -2.82
CA ARG A 139 11.47 -12.26 -2.79
C ARG A 139 12.01 -12.76 -4.13
N PHE A 140 11.46 -12.30 -5.25
CA PHE A 140 11.67 -12.94 -6.55
C PHE A 140 12.09 -12.03 -7.71
N ASP A 141 11.91 -10.72 -7.62
CA ASP A 141 12.12 -9.82 -8.76
C ASP A 141 13.48 -9.10 -8.71
N SER A 142 14.51 -9.82 -9.15
CA SER A 142 15.84 -9.24 -9.42
C SER A 142 15.91 -8.41 -10.71
N SER A 143 14.83 -8.38 -11.50
CA SER A 143 14.78 -7.79 -12.85
C SER A 143 14.19 -6.38 -12.88
N GLY A 144 13.66 -5.89 -11.75
CA GLY A 144 12.97 -4.60 -11.68
C GLY A 144 11.63 -4.60 -12.42
N PHE A 145 10.97 -5.75 -12.57
CA PHE A 145 9.69 -5.90 -13.24
C PHE A 145 8.63 -4.91 -12.73
N PHE A 146 8.55 -4.68 -11.41
CA PHE A 146 7.60 -3.72 -10.82
C PHE A 146 7.78 -2.29 -11.32
N LEU A 147 9.00 -1.93 -11.72
CA LEU A 147 9.40 -0.61 -12.22
C LEU A 147 9.38 -0.54 -13.75
N LYS A 148 9.29 -1.68 -14.43
CA LYS A 148 9.31 -1.76 -15.88
C LYS A 148 8.09 -1.06 -16.48
N MET A 149 8.34 -0.20 -17.47
CA MET A 149 7.27 0.43 -18.24
C MET A 149 6.60 -0.62 -19.13
N LEU A 150 5.29 -0.80 -18.94
CA LEU A 150 4.50 -1.78 -19.65
C LEU A 150 3.32 -1.10 -20.35
N PRO A 151 2.85 -1.65 -21.49
CA PRO A 151 1.62 -1.20 -22.12
C PRO A 151 0.48 -1.27 -21.10
N SER A 152 -0.30 -0.20 -20.98
CA SER A 152 -1.55 -0.24 -20.23
C SER A 152 -2.69 -0.63 -21.17
N GLN A 153 -3.68 -1.34 -20.64
CA GLN A 153 -4.95 -1.58 -21.35
C GLN A 153 -5.83 -0.33 -21.48
N SER A 154 -5.35 0.83 -21.02
CA SER A 154 -6.06 2.11 -21.16
C SER A 154 -6.35 2.47 -22.62
N ALA A 155 -7.51 3.09 -22.85
CA ALA A 155 -7.92 3.56 -24.18
C ALA A 155 -6.90 4.54 -24.81
N ASN A 156 -6.01 5.13 -24.02
CA ASN A 156 -5.03 6.12 -24.45
C ASN A 156 -3.66 5.51 -24.80
N GLY A 157 -3.45 4.19 -24.59
CA GLY A 157 -2.20 3.51 -24.92
C GLY A 157 -0.98 3.97 -24.11
N SER A 158 -1.20 4.62 -22.97
CA SER A 158 -0.12 5.13 -22.10
C SER A 158 0.67 3.97 -21.49
N GLN A 159 2.01 4.00 -21.61
CA GLN A 159 2.84 3.08 -20.85
C GLN A 159 2.93 3.55 -19.39
N SER A 160 2.80 2.62 -18.47
CA SER A 160 3.00 2.85 -17.03
C SER A 160 3.51 1.57 -16.37
N SER A 161 4.29 1.73 -15.32
CA SER A 161 4.79 0.60 -14.53
C SER A 161 3.73 0.07 -13.56
N VAL A 162 3.90 -1.17 -13.10
CA VAL A 162 3.02 -1.78 -12.08
C VAL A 162 2.96 -0.89 -10.85
N ILE A 163 4.11 -0.39 -10.37
CA ILE A 163 4.15 0.49 -9.20
C ILE A 163 3.38 1.79 -9.44
N SER A 164 3.43 2.37 -10.64
CA SER A 164 2.73 3.63 -10.96
C SER A 164 1.21 3.44 -10.92
N ARG A 165 0.73 2.32 -11.47
CA ARG A 165 -0.69 1.93 -11.47
C ARG A 165 -1.24 1.69 -10.07
N VAL A 166 -0.52 0.89 -9.28
CA VAL A 166 -0.82 0.65 -7.86
C VAL A 166 -0.82 1.96 -7.08
N SER A 167 0.18 2.82 -7.30
CA SER A 167 0.29 4.10 -6.60
C SER A 167 -0.83 5.07 -6.97
N SER A 168 -1.31 5.06 -8.23
CA SER A 168 -2.48 5.82 -8.64
C SER A 168 -3.73 5.38 -7.87
N PHE A 169 -3.96 4.07 -7.75
CA PHE A 169 -5.05 3.52 -6.93
C PHE A 169 -4.95 3.97 -5.46
N VAL A 170 -3.78 3.78 -4.83
CA VAL A 170 -3.55 4.19 -3.44
C VAL A 170 -3.76 5.69 -3.24
N THR A 171 -3.32 6.51 -4.21
CA THR A 171 -3.49 7.97 -4.15
C THR A 171 -4.96 8.36 -4.16
N ARG A 172 -5.78 7.73 -5.02
CA ARG A 172 -7.23 7.98 -5.08
C ARG A 172 -7.94 7.50 -3.81
N ALA A 173 -7.51 6.38 -3.24
CA ALA A 173 -8.08 5.81 -2.02
C ALA A 173 -7.94 6.72 -0.79
N ILE A 174 -6.91 7.57 -0.73
CA ILE A 174 -6.64 8.46 0.43
C ILE A 174 -7.87 9.30 0.80
N ALA A 175 -8.61 9.81 -0.20
CA ALA A 175 -9.74 10.71 0.00
C ALA A 175 -11.10 10.04 -0.26
N ALA A 176 -11.15 8.72 -0.43
CA ALA A 176 -12.40 8.01 -0.76
C ALA A 176 -13.36 7.96 0.44
N TYR A 177 -12.95 7.28 1.51
CA TYR A 177 -13.70 7.15 2.76
C TYR A 177 -12.75 6.69 3.89
N PRO A 178 -13.12 6.82 5.19
CA PRO A 178 -12.17 6.68 6.30
C PRO A 178 -11.38 5.37 6.32
N SER A 179 -12.01 4.21 6.13
CA SER A 179 -11.31 2.92 6.16
C SER A 179 -10.37 2.74 4.96
N ALA A 180 -10.73 3.23 3.76
CA ALA A 180 -9.83 3.26 2.60
C ALA A 180 -8.63 4.18 2.85
N THR A 181 -8.83 5.36 3.45
CA THR A 181 -7.72 6.26 3.82
C THR A 181 -6.71 5.54 4.71
N TRP A 182 -7.17 4.85 5.76
CA TRP A 182 -6.31 4.12 6.68
C TRP A 182 -5.45 3.08 5.96
N ARG A 183 -6.07 2.30 5.08
CA ARG A 183 -5.38 1.23 4.35
C ARG A 183 -4.42 1.77 3.32
N ALA A 184 -4.83 2.79 2.57
CA ALA A 184 -3.97 3.51 1.63
C ALA A 184 -2.72 4.06 2.33
N CYS A 185 -2.90 4.76 3.46
CA CYS A 185 -1.78 5.28 4.26
C CYS A 185 -0.83 4.17 4.72
N SER A 186 -1.37 3.02 5.13
CA SER A 186 -0.55 1.86 5.52
C SER A 186 0.28 1.27 4.36
N CYS A 187 -0.19 1.38 3.12
CA CYS A 187 0.52 0.89 1.93
C CYS A 187 1.64 1.83 1.48
N ILE A 188 1.54 3.14 1.74
CA ILE A 188 2.51 4.14 1.29
C ILE A 188 3.92 3.79 1.77
N HIS A 189 4.08 3.44 3.05
CA HIS A 189 5.39 3.06 3.59
C HIS A 189 5.97 1.84 2.85
N THR A 190 5.17 0.79 2.66
CA THR A 190 5.56 -0.41 1.91
C THR A 190 5.99 -0.07 0.49
N LEU A 191 5.21 0.74 -0.23
CA LEU A 191 5.51 1.12 -1.63
C LEU A 191 6.77 1.98 -1.76
N LEU A 192 7.05 2.82 -0.77
CA LEU A 192 8.23 3.69 -0.79
C LEU A 192 9.52 2.95 -0.43
N HIS A 193 9.47 1.91 0.41
CA HIS A 193 10.68 1.33 0.99
C HIS A 193 11.03 -0.07 0.50
N ALA A 194 10.09 -0.78 -0.14
CA ALA A 194 10.29 -2.17 -0.48
C ALA A 194 10.84 -2.46 -1.89
N PRO A 195 10.48 -1.73 -2.95
CA PRO A 195 11.08 -1.93 -4.27
C PRO A 195 12.57 -1.53 -4.30
N ASP A 196 13.38 -2.26 -5.06
CA ASP A 196 14.78 -1.86 -5.28
C ASP A 196 14.84 -0.77 -6.36
N PHE A 197 14.96 0.48 -5.91
CA PHE A 197 15.02 1.65 -6.79
C PHE A 197 16.42 1.92 -7.38
N SER A 198 17.41 1.04 -7.17
CA SER A 198 18.82 1.25 -7.53
C SER A 198 19.11 1.38 -9.04
N LEU A 199 18.22 0.92 -9.93
CA LEU A 199 18.40 0.95 -11.39
C LEU A 199 17.68 2.13 -12.04
N GLY A 200 18.15 3.36 -11.81
CA GLY A 200 17.64 4.57 -12.47
C GLY A 200 16.22 4.99 -12.05
N ALA A 201 15.71 4.42 -10.95
CA ALA A 201 14.35 4.60 -10.45
C ALA A 201 14.23 5.53 -9.23
N GLU A 202 15.32 6.22 -8.84
CA GLU A 202 15.25 7.27 -7.80
C GLU A 202 14.24 8.36 -8.18
N ASP A 203 14.14 8.71 -9.46
CA ASP A 203 13.13 9.65 -9.97
C ASP A 203 11.70 9.09 -9.78
N THR A 204 11.53 7.78 -9.91
CA THR A 204 10.24 7.11 -9.67
C THR A 204 9.88 7.17 -8.19
N ARG A 205 10.78 6.79 -7.29
CA ARG A 205 10.51 6.82 -5.83
C ARG A 205 10.23 8.25 -5.35
N MET A 206 10.98 9.23 -5.85
CA MET A 206 10.72 10.65 -5.57
C MET A 206 9.35 11.08 -6.08
N THR A 207 9.01 10.74 -7.32
CA THR A 207 7.69 11.03 -7.90
C THR A 207 6.55 10.42 -7.08
N LEU A 208 6.73 9.18 -6.60
CA LEU A 208 5.76 8.53 -5.71
C LEU A 208 5.65 9.26 -4.37
N ALA A 209 6.77 9.58 -3.73
CA ALA A 209 6.77 10.31 -2.47
C ALA A 209 6.08 11.67 -2.60
N VAL A 210 6.35 12.42 -3.68
CA VAL A 210 5.70 13.69 -3.98
C VAL A 210 4.20 13.50 -4.19
N THR A 211 3.79 12.51 -5.00
CA THR A 211 2.37 12.24 -5.29
C THR A 211 1.60 11.86 -4.02
N PHE A 212 2.15 10.96 -3.22
CA PHE A 212 1.56 10.55 -1.95
C PHE A 212 1.55 11.70 -0.95
N GLY A 213 2.64 12.46 -0.83
CA GLY A 213 2.73 13.64 0.03
C GLY A 213 1.68 14.70 -0.33
N GLU A 214 1.50 15.00 -1.63
CA GLU A 214 0.50 15.96 -2.11
C GLU A 214 -0.91 15.50 -1.78
N ALA A 215 -1.26 14.24 -2.06
CA ALA A 215 -2.61 13.73 -1.83
C ALA A 215 -2.95 13.62 -0.33
N THR A 216 -2.03 13.07 0.47
CA THR A 216 -2.21 12.96 1.93
C THR A 216 -2.30 14.33 2.60
N PHE A 217 -1.44 15.28 2.22
CA PHE A 217 -1.48 16.63 2.77
C PHE A 217 -2.72 17.40 2.34
N SER A 218 -3.13 17.27 1.07
CA SER A 218 -4.36 17.90 0.59
C SER A 218 -5.59 17.42 1.36
N TYR A 219 -5.69 16.11 1.60
CA TYR A 219 -6.79 15.58 2.40
C TYR A 219 -6.69 15.99 3.87
N PHE A 220 -5.49 15.97 4.47
CA PHE A 220 -5.25 16.45 5.83
C PHE A 220 -5.73 17.91 6.02
N LYS A 221 -5.40 18.82 5.09
CA LYS A 221 -5.90 20.20 5.11
C LYS A 221 -7.42 20.29 5.09
N GLY A 222 -8.09 19.40 4.36
CA GLY A 222 -9.55 19.34 4.30
C GLY A 222 -10.21 18.88 5.60
N VAL A 223 -9.47 18.18 6.47
CA VAL A 223 -9.97 17.61 7.73
C VAL A 223 -9.26 18.17 8.98
N SER A 224 -8.47 19.24 8.83
CA SER A 224 -7.65 19.82 9.91
C SER A 224 -8.47 20.60 10.95
N ASP A 225 -9.72 20.93 10.65
CA ASP A 225 -10.58 21.67 11.58
C ASP A 225 -11.18 20.79 12.68
N SER A 226 -11.13 19.47 12.51
CA SER A 226 -11.63 18.49 13.47
C SER A 226 -10.61 17.36 13.66
N PRO A 227 -9.83 17.36 14.76
CA PRO A 227 -8.95 16.25 15.10
C PRO A 227 -9.75 14.96 15.21
N ALA A 228 -9.63 14.12 14.18
CA ALA A 228 -10.31 12.84 14.08
C ALA A 228 -9.28 11.72 14.02
N GLY A 229 -9.72 10.47 14.23
CA GLY A 229 -8.84 9.29 14.14
C GLY A 229 -8.09 9.18 12.80
N ILE A 230 -8.54 9.87 11.76
CA ILE A 230 -7.90 9.91 10.43
C ILE A 230 -6.62 10.74 10.36
N TRP A 231 -6.34 11.61 11.34
CA TRP A 231 -5.11 12.40 11.34
C TRP A 231 -3.88 11.51 11.43
N LYS A 232 -3.90 10.53 12.34
CA LYS A 232 -2.76 9.64 12.56
C LYS A 232 -2.26 8.98 11.26
N PRO A 233 -3.09 8.24 10.47
CA PRO A 233 -2.62 7.61 9.26
C PRO A 233 -2.10 8.62 8.22
N LEU A 234 -2.76 9.78 8.06
CA LEU A 234 -2.33 10.82 7.11
C LEU A 234 -0.97 11.41 7.48
N LEU A 235 -0.78 11.78 8.74
CA LEU A 235 0.46 12.38 9.22
C LEU A 235 1.62 11.40 9.12
N LEU A 236 1.41 10.13 9.46
CA LEU A 236 2.43 9.08 9.33
C LEU A 236 2.75 8.75 7.86
N ALA A 237 1.78 8.84 6.95
CA ALA A 237 2.04 8.69 5.53
C ALA A 237 2.89 9.85 4.98
N ILE A 238 2.60 11.10 5.37
CA ILE A 238 3.44 12.27 5.04
C ILE A 238 4.85 12.08 5.62
N SER A 239 4.96 11.62 6.87
CA SER A 239 6.23 11.30 7.52
C SER A 239 7.07 10.28 6.74
N SER A 240 6.44 9.21 6.22
CA SER A 240 7.13 8.23 5.38
C SER A 240 7.69 8.85 4.10
N CYS A 241 6.92 9.74 3.45
CA CYS A 241 7.37 10.47 2.28
C CYS A 241 8.52 11.44 2.63
N TYR A 242 8.38 12.17 3.74
CA TYR A 242 9.35 13.17 4.18
C TYR A 242 10.70 12.56 4.52
N ILE A 243 10.74 11.43 5.22
CA ILE A 243 11.99 10.72 5.52
C ILE A 243 12.71 10.28 4.24
N CYS A 244 11.98 9.91 3.19
CA CYS A 244 12.57 9.54 1.91
C CYS A 244 13.15 10.77 1.17
N TYR A 245 12.40 11.88 1.11
CA TYR A 245 12.77 13.07 0.33
C TYR A 245 12.41 14.38 1.07
N PRO A 246 13.18 14.78 2.10
CA PRO A 246 12.81 15.90 2.97
C PRO A 246 12.59 17.22 2.21
N ASP A 247 13.49 17.56 1.29
CA ASP A 247 13.41 18.83 0.54
C ASP A 247 12.21 18.85 -0.43
N ALA A 248 11.94 17.75 -1.14
CA ALA A 248 10.83 17.67 -2.08
C ALA A 248 9.48 17.72 -1.36
N ILE A 249 9.35 16.99 -0.25
CA ILE A 249 8.11 17.00 0.54
C ILE A 249 7.91 18.33 1.24
N GLN A 250 8.97 18.99 1.72
CA GLN A 250 8.83 20.34 2.25
C GLN A 250 8.27 21.32 1.19
N GLN A 251 8.73 21.22 -0.07
CA GLN A 251 8.17 22.04 -1.16
C GLN A 251 6.69 21.77 -1.40
N VAL A 252 6.28 20.49 -1.37
CA VAL A 252 4.88 20.08 -1.45
C VAL A 252 4.05 20.70 -0.33
N LEU A 253 4.52 20.62 0.92
CA LEU A 253 3.81 21.13 2.08
C LEU A 253 3.69 22.66 2.07
N CYS A 254 4.65 23.37 1.48
CA CYS A 254 4.66 24.84 1.43
C CYS A 254 3.98 25.44 0.19
N LYS A 255 3.47 24.61 -0.74
CA LYS A 255 3.05 25.04 -2.10
C LYS A 255 1.99 26.14 -2.13
N ASP A 256 1.00 26.10 -1.24
CA ASP A 256 -0.18 26.98 -1.31
C ASP A 256 -0.14 28.17 -0.33
N ASP A 257 0.22 27.94 0.93
CA ASP A 257 0.08 28.91 2.02
C ASP A 257 1.40 29.23 2.75
N GLY A 258 2.51 28.59 2.36
CA GLY A 258 3.83 28.71 2.99
C GLY A 258 3.94 28.19 4.44
N ASN A 259 2.81 27.95 5.11
CA ASN A 259 2.74 27.53 6.51
C ASN A 259 2.46 26.04 6.67
N GLY A 260 2.11 25.33 5.59
CA GLY A 260 1.75 23.92 5.63
C GLY A 260 2.79 23.00 6.27
N TYR A 261 4.08 23.28 6.11
CA TYR A 261 5.14 22.53 6.82
C TYR A 261 5.00 22.65 8.34
N THR A 262 4.79 23.86 8.85
CA THR A 262 4.62 24.08 10.30
C THR A 262 3.30 23.51 10.83
N ALA A 263 2.23 23.58 10.04
CA ALA A 263 0.93 22.99 10.39
C ALA A 263 1.02 21.46 10.50
N TRP A 264 1.65 20.82 9.53
CA TRP A 264 1.93 19.38 9.55
C TRP A 264 2.82 19.00 10.74
N ALA A 265 3.92 19.71 10.98
CA ALA A 265 4.83 19.44 12.10
C ALA A 265 4.12 19.55 13.46
N SER A 266 3.30 20.59 13.66
CA SER A 266 2.49 20.73 14.87
C SER A 266 1.48 19.59 15.05
N ALA A 267 0.79 19.20 13.97
CA ALA A 267 -0.18 18.11 14.02
C ALA A 267 0.51 16.75 14.30
N LEU A 268 1.70 16.53 13.72
CA LEU A 268 2.51 15.33 14.00
C LEU A 268 2.95 15.31 15.47
N ALA A 269 3.41 16.43 16.02
CA ALA A 269 3.75 16.54 17.43
C ALA A 269 2.53 16.23 18.31
N GLN A 270 1.35 16.74 17.95
CA GLN A 270 0.12 16.45 18.67
C GLN A 270 -0.23 14.96 18.66
N VAL A 271 -0.23 14.30 17.49
CA VAL A 271 -0.54 12.86 17.39
C VAL A 271 0.49 11.98 18.11
N SER A 272 1.73 12.45 18.18
CA SER A 272 2.83 11.75 18.86
C SER A 272 2.86 12.01 20.37
N SER A 273 2.00 12.91 20.87
CA SER A 273 1.87 13.17 22.30
C SER A 273 1.05 12.08 22.98
N SER A 274 1.42 11.79 24.23
CA SER A 274 0.64 10.98 25.17
C SER A 274 -0.81 11.45 25.39
N SER A 275 -1.11 12.71 25.06
CA SER A 275 -2.44 13.31 25.22
C SER A 275 -3.42 13.04 24.08
N PHE A 276 -2.97 12.51 22.95
CA PHE A 276 -3.81 12.26 21.77
C PHE A 276 -4.37 10.83 21.75
N THR A 277 -5.65 10.68 21.41
CA THR A 277 -6.31 9.37 21.35
C THR A 277 -7.10 9.18 20.04
N PRO A 278 -6.91 8.05 19.31
CA PRO A 278 -5.88 7.03 19.53
C PRO A 278 -4.48 7.53 19.12
N GLY A 279 -3.51 7.39 20.03
CA GLY A 279 -2.11 7.72 19.78
C GLY A 279 -1.39 6.72 18.87
N LEU A 280 -0.07 6.85 18.80
CA LEU A 280 0.81 5.86 18.18
C LEU A 280 0.66 4.52 18.92
N SER A 281 0.55 3.42 18.20
CA SER A 281 0.10 2.13 18.75
C SER A 281 1.06 0.97 18.47
N SER A 282 1.81 1.02 17.38
CA SER A 282 2.81 -0.02 17.06
C SER A 282 4.23 0.52 17.20
N GLU A 283 5.20 -0.38 17.42
CA GLU A 283 6.62 -0.03 17.45
C GLU A 283 7.06 0.68 16.16
N SER A 284 6.54 0.26 15.00
CA SER A 284 6.84 0.88 13.71
C SER A 284 6.28 2.30 13.57
N GLU A 285 5.05 2.55 14.06
CA GLU A 285 4.47 3.89 14.10
C GLU A 285 5.31 4.83 14.98
N ILE A 286 5.74 4.34 16.15
CA ILE A 286 6.54 5.11 17.11
C ILE A 286 7.92 5.43 16.54
N LYS A 287 8.62 4.44 15.96
CA LYS A 287 9.93 4.65 15.32
C LYS A 287 9.86 5.67 14.19
N LEU A 288 8.83 5.59 13.34
CA LEU A 288 8.64 6.55 12.25
C LEU A 288 8.40 7.97 12.77
N ALA A 289 7.57 8.13 13.81
CA ALA A 289 7.34 9.42 14.43
C ALA A 289 8.62 10.02 15.03
N ILE A 290 9.40 9.22 15.77
CA ILE A 290 10.69 9.64 16.36
C ILE A 290 11.66 10.13 15.29
N LEU A 291 11.88 9.31 14.24
CA LEU A 291 12.78 9.67 13.15
C LEU A 291 12.34 10.98 12.48
N THR A 292 11.03 11.11 12.23
CA THR A 292 10.48 12.29 11.57
C THR A 292 10.59 13.53 12.44
N LEU A 293 10.24 13.44 13.73
CA LEU A 293 10.35 14.55 14.66
C LEU A 293 11.80 15.01 14.81
N ALA A 294 12.77 14.09 14.88
CA ALA A 294 14.18 14.43 14.90
C ALA A 294 14.61 15.21 13.65
N THR A 295 14.26 14.73 12.45
CA THR A 295 14.57 15.42 11.18
C THR A 295 13.85 16.77 11.06
N VAL A 296 12.62 16.89 11.56
CA VAL A 296 11.87 18.16 11.59
C VAL A 296 12.55 19.16 12.52
N ILE A 297 12.98 18.74 13.72
CA ILE A 297 13.69 19.59 14.67
C ILE A 297 14.99 20.12 14.07
N GLU A 298 15.81 19.25 13.46
CA GLU A 298 17.04 19.66 12.78
C GLU A 298 16.76 20.71 11.70
N ARG A 299 15.69 20.51 10.91
CA ARG A 299 15.30 21.44 9.86
C ARG A 299 14.79 22.77 10.41
N LEU A 300 13.96 22.76 11.45
CA LEU A 300 13.47 23.98 12.10
C LEU A 300 14.61 24.80 12.73
N LEU A 301 15.61 24.13 13.31
CA LEU A 301 16.83 24.78 13.80
C LEU A 301 17.64 25.41 12.66
N ALA A 302 17.82 24.69 11.54
CA ALA A 302 18.52 25.21 10.37
C ALA A 302 17.82 26.45 9.77
N LEU A 303 16.50 26.49 9.82
CA LEU A 303 15.68 27.64 9.38
C LEU A 303 15.64 28.79 10.39
N SER A 304 16.39 28.71 11.49
CA SER A 304 16.40 29.71 12.58
C SER A 304 15.02 29.92 13.24
N MET A 305 14.15 28.91 13.21
CA MET A 305 12.83 28.91 13.87
C MET A 305 12.93 28.50 15.36
N GLY A 306 14.08 28.78 15.97
CA GLY A 306 14.53 28.32 17.29
C GLY A 306 13.69 28.76 18.49
N GLY A 307 12.73 29.68 18.30
CA GLY A 307 11.84 30.18 19.34
C GLY A 307 10.35 29.91 19.09
N THR A 308 10.03 29.08 18.11
CA THR A 308 8.63 28.81 17.75
C THR A 308 8.00 27.75 18.66
N LYS A 309 6.71 27.92 18.97
CA LYS A 309 5.92 26.93 19.71
C LYS A 309 6.02 25.54 19.08
N VAL A 310 6.03 25.47 17.74
CA VAL A 310 6.15 24.22 16.98
C VAL A 310 7.42 23.46 17.32
N LEU A 311 8.57 24.13 17.40
CA LEU A 311 9.83 23.49 17.78
C LEU A 311 9.76 22.90 19.20
N GLN A 312 9.19 23.65 20.14
CA GLN A 312 9.01 23.18 21.51
C GLN A 312 8.08 21.96 21.58
N ASP A 313 6.94 22.01 20.89
CA ASP A 313 5.97 20.93 20.82
C ASP A 313 6.62 19.67 20.21
N CYS A 314 7.38 19.80 19.12
CA CYS A 314 8.12 18.70 18.51
C CYS A 314 9.15 18.07 19.46
N TYR A 315 9.90 18.88 20.23
CA TYR A 315 10.86 18.36 21.21
C TYR A 315 10.18 17.57 22.32
N ILE A 316 9.06 18.08 22.86
CA ILE A 316 8.30 17.39 23.91
C ILE A 316 7.79 16.06 23.37
N SER A 317 7.12 16.07 22.22
CA SER A 317 6.58 14.86 21.61
C SER A 317 7.64 13.83 21.21
N LEU A 318 8.84 14.28 20.80
CA LEU A 318 9.98 13.39 20.55
C LEU A 318 10.39 12.66 21.84
N MET A 319 10.48 13.37 22.96
CA MET A 319 10.84 12.78 24.25
C MET A 319 9.75 11.82 24.74
N GLU A 320 8.47 12.20 24.63
CA GLU A 320 7.34 11.32 24.97
C GLU A 320 7.34 10.04 24.11
N SER A 321 7.55 10.17 22.80
CA SER A 321 7.61 9.02 21.88
C SER A 321 8.78 8.09 22.19
N CYS A 322 9.95 8.63 22.54
CA CYS A 322 11.11 7.83 22.95
C CYS A 322 10.88 7.05 24.25
N ILE A 323 10.12 7.61 25.20
CA ILE A 323 9.72 6.91 26.42
C ILE A 323 8.75 5.78 26.05
N HIS A 324 7.72 6.09 25.27
CA HIS A 324 6.74 5.11 24.82
C HIS A 324 7.36 3.95 24.04
N LEU A 325 8.39 4.21 23.21
CA LEU A 325 9.11 3.15 22.51
C LEU A 325 9.77 2.15 23.47
N LYS A 326 10.32 2.64 24.59
CA LYS A 326 10.93 1.76 25.60
C LYS A 326 9.88 0.90 26.26
N ASP A 327 8.74 1.49 26.65
CA ASP A 327 7.65 0.76 27.28
C ASP A 327 7.14 -0.38 26.36
N VAL A 328 6.92 -0.10 25.07
CA VAL A 328 6.49 -1.10 24.08
C VAL A 328 7.55 -2.20 23.84
N GLN A 329 8.84 -1.88 23.97
CA GLN A 329 9.93 -2.86 23.84
C GLN A 329 10.15 -3.71 25.08
N GLU A 330 9.74 -3.24 26.26
CA GLU A 330 9.83 -3.98 27.52
C GLU A 330 8.61 -4.91 27.74
N ASP A 331 7.46 -4.57 27.16
CA ASP A 331 6.20 -5.35 27.26
C ASP A 331 6.03 -6.43 26.15
N GLY A 332 6.88 -6.46 25.12
CA GLY A 332 6.81 -7.38 23.97
C GLY A 332 7.80 -8.54 24.02
#